data_AF-A0A7S2G2M4-F1
#
_entry.id   AF-A0A7S2G2M4-F1
#
_cell.length_a   1.000
_cell.length_b   1.000
_cell.length_c   1.000
_cell.angle_alpha   90.00
_cell.angle_beta   90.00
_cell.angle_gamma   90.00
#
_symmetry.space_group_name_H-M   'P 1'
#
loop_
_entity.id
_entity.type
_entity.pdbx_description
1 polymer ?
#
loop_
_entity_poly.entity_id
_entity_poly.type
_entity_poly.pdbx_seq_one_letter_code
_entity_poly.pdbx_strand_id
1 'polypeptide(L)'
;GGRASNLIIEDSSRSDAPSLCFDSGAQFIAVTDPRFEGLLQSPVMKGLLPQWKGRFGILGRSGQVLPRETVMTSRVMRKPRPTEEQQIPPTPDDDDDDNFFRMLEGEETVLRTGANGVGGLCEAICARTSVECIYGANVTSIHLEEGRMGFLGKWHVNAVPITRTTSDPRTISPTPTIPTEPFDAIVLSNHDPSLAADIIDGLLKTSRVATLGGGGVGHQPTREVVAQFVEQLRMAAASRRSLFSLMIAYDRPLHEVAFDGVSLHGSDIIHFLARDSSKPGLGRSDGRECWTAVSSQPFADWMDEEWRIAVAGGRGDVARNRPSLNKEETAMAAAVHEERAREIMMGEFESRLGTFFPHRNMPSPVFSKAQRWDAASFNPIGLDEDNEAVTFHPWGLAVCGDYLGTRQGGLQEAALSGLRAASDVSSWLVQP
;
A
#
# COMPACT_ATOMS: atom_id res chain seq x y z
N GLY A 1 -0.57 -6.74 -1.53
CA GLY A 1 -1.37 -5.70 -2.20
C GLY A 1 -0.50 -4.76 -3.03
N GLY A 2 -1.11 -3.90 -3.85
CA GLY A 2 -0.42 -3.00 -4.80
C GLY A 2 0.47 -1.90 -4.21
N ARG A 3 0.67 -1.87 -2.89
CA ARG A 3 1.49 -0.88 -2.18
C ARG A 3 3.00 -1.07 -2.44
N ALA A 4 3.44 -2.30 -2.68
CA ALA A 4 4.79 -2.58 -3.13
C ALA A 4 4.84 -2.38 -4.66
N SER A 5 5.10 -1.16 -5.11
CA SER A 5 5.10 -0.79 -6.53
C SER A 5 6.26 0.13 -6.89
N ASN A 6 6.77 -0.06 -8.11
CA ASN A 6 7.74 0.81 -8.73
C ASN A 6 7.18 1.43 -10.01
N LEU A 7 7.61 2.65 -10.31
CA LEU A 7 7.53 3.19 -11.66
C LEU A 7 8.88 2.99 -12.34
N ILE A 8 8.88 2.28 -13.47
CA ILE A 8 10.05 2.11 -14.34
C ILE A 8 9.79 2.86 -15.65
N ILE A 9 10.67 3.80 -15.99
CA ILE A 9 10.59 4.59 -17.22
C ILE A 9 11.82 4.29 -18.08
N GLU A 10 11.61 3.75 -19.28
CA GLU A 10 12.65 3.63 -20.28
C GLU A 10 13.03 5.03 -20.79
N ASP A 11 14.32 5.35 -20.77
CA ASP A 11 14.80 6.61 -21.33
C ASP A 11 15.07 6.44 -22.83
N SER A 12 14.10 6.85 -23.64
CA SER A 12 14.24 6.84 -25.10
C SER A 12 15.25 7.86 -25.64
N SER A 13 15.73 8.82 -24.82
CA SER A 13 16.71 9.82 -25.24
C SER A 13 18.15 9.30 -25.27
N ARG A 14 18.43 8.19 -24.59
CA ARG A 14 19.76 7.55 -24.55
C ARG A 14 19.57 6.03 -24.70
N SER A 15 19.83 5.52 -25.90
CA SER A 15 19.60 4.10 -26.25
C SER A 15 20.22 3.06 -25.31
N ASP A 16 21.28 3.43 -24.59
CA ASP A 16 22.00 2.56 -23.65
C ASP A 16 21.86 3.01 -22.18
N ALA A 17 21.03 4.02 -21.87
CA ALA A 17 20.85 4.45 -20.49
C ALA A 17 19.94 3.48 -19.72
N PRO A 18 20.29 3.15 -18.45
CA PRO A 18 19.43 2.34 -17.62
C PRO A 18 18.11 3.07 -17.35
N SER A 19 16.99 2.33 -17.33
CA SER A 19 15.67 2.87 -17.03
C SER A 19 15.67 3.64 -15.69
N LEU A 20 14.90 4.72 -15.61
CA LEU A 20 14.63 5.40 -14.36
C LEU A 20 13.73 4.52 -13.51
N CYS A 21 14.04 4.35 -12.23
CA CYS A 21 13.28 3.52 -11.31
C CYS A 21 12.96 4.31 -10.05
N PHE A 22 11.69 4.30 -9.66
CA PHE A 22 11.18 4.99 -8.48
C PHE A 22 10.34 4.00 -7.68
N ASP A 23 10.53 3.92 -6.36
CA ASP A 23 9.52 3.28 -5.53
C ASP A 23 8.33 4.22 -5.50
N SER A 24 7.28 3.95 -6.28
CA SER A 24 6.13 4.87 -6.38
C SER A 24 5.09 4.61 -5.30
N GLY A 25 5.12 3.46 -4.64
CA GLY A 25 4.24 3.12 -3.51
C GLY A 25 4.96 3.26 -2.15
N ALA A 26 5.01 2.17 -1.40
CA ALA A 26 5.67 2.10 -0.10
C ALA A 26 7.18 2.39 -0.22
N GLN A 27 7.67 3.36 0.54
CA GLN A 27 9.07 3.80 0.43
C GLN A 27 10.06 2.89 1.18
N PHE A 28 9.61 2.34 2.30
CA PHE A 28 10.37 1.44 3.16
C PHE A 28 9.41 0.67 4.07
N ILE A 29 9.97 -0.29 4.80
CA ILE A 29 9.34 -1.03 5.90
C ILE A 29 10.14 -0.72 7.16
N ALA A 30 9.47 -0.16 8.17
CA ALA A 30 10.02 -0.05 9.51
C ALA A 30 9.76 -1.37 10.23
N VAL A 31 10.81 -2.17 10.41
CA VAL A 31 10.67 -3.48 11.09
C VAL A 31 10.61 -3.26 12.58
N THR A 32 9.49 -3.66 13.19
CA THR A 32 9.27 -3.55 14.63
C THR A 32 8.72 -4.83 15.25
N ASP A 33 8.23 -5.76 14.42
CA ASP A 33 7.68 -7.02 14.91
C ASP A 33 8.73 -8.15 14.81
N PRO A 34 9.08 -8.81 15.93
CA PRO A 34 10.04 -9.93 15.93
C PRO A 34 9.64 -11.09 15.01
N ARG A 35 8.33 -11.32 14.80
CA ARG A 35 7.83 -12.37 13.89
C ARG A 35 8.20 -12.03 12.44
N PHE A 36 8.10 -10.75 12.07
CA PHE A 36 8.52 -10.28 10.75
C PHE A 36 10.04 -10.34 10.59
N GLU A 37 10.82 -9.97 11.61
CA GLU A 37 12.27 -10.14 11.57
C GLU A 37 12.67 -11.62 11.38
N GLY A 38 11.96 -12.56 12.03
CA GLY A 38 12.11 -13.99 11.78
C GLY A 38 11.81 -14.39 10.33
N LEU A 39 10.72 -13.86 9.76
CA LEU A 39 10.37 -14.07 8.35
C LEU A 39 11.49 -13.62 7.40
N LEU A 40 12.18 -12.52 7.69
CA LEU A 40 13.29 -12.01 6.86
C LEU A 40 14.49 -12.97 6.78
N GLN A 41 14.64 -13.87 7.74
CA GLN A 41 15.67 -14.91 7.74
C GLN A 41 15.28 -16.16 6.95
N SER A 42 14.01 -16.28 6.55
CA SER A 42 13.53 -17.43 5.77
C SER A 42 14.20 -17.52 4.39
N PRO A 43 14.36 -18.73 3.81
CA PRO A 43 14.92 -18.89 2.47
C PRO A 43 14.20 -18.07 1.38
N VAL A 44 12.89 -17.88 1.54
CA VAL A 44 12.05 -17.12 0.59
C VAL A 44 12.38 -15.63 0.65
N MET A 45 12.58 -15.05 1.85
CA MET A 45 12.77 -13.60 2.03
C MET A 45 14.23 -13.16 2.09
N LYS A 46 15.16 -14.06 2.38
CA LYS A 46 16.57 -13.74 2.62
C LYS A 46 17.15 -12.91 1.47
N GLY A 47 17.65 -11.72 1.82
CA GLY A 47 18.27 -10.78 0.87
C GLY A 47 17.31 -9.97 -0.01
N LEU A 48 15.98 -10.15 0.08
CA LEU A 48 15.02 -9.35 -0.68
C LEU A 48 14.75 -7.98 -0.08
N LEU A 49 14.89 -7.85 1.24
CA LEU A 49 14.67 -6.61 1.99
C LEU A 49 15.94 -6.17 2.74
N PRO A 50 17.01 -5.75 2.03
CA PRO A 50 18.18 -5.17 2.68
C PRO A 50 17.83 -3.91 3.47
N GLN A 51 18.67 -3.60 4.47
CA GLN A 51 18.58 -2.35 5.20
C GLN A 51 18.88 -1.16 4.28
N TRP A 52 18.04 -0.14 4.32
CA TRP A 52 18.33 1.16 3.73
C TRP A 52 19.16 2.00 4.70
N LYS A 53 20.46 2.11 4.42
CA LYS A 53 21.43 2.86 5.24
C LYS A 53 21.55 4.30 4.76
N GLY A 54 20.44 5.05 4.79
CA GLY A 54 20.39 6.46 4.40
C GLY A 54 20.66 7.42 5.56
N ARG A 55 20.89 8.70 5.22
CA ARG A 55 20.89 9.82 6.16
C ARG A 55 19.45 10.30 6.35
N PHE A 56 18.90 10.06 7.54
CA PHE A 56 17.49 10.33 7.83
C PHE A 56 17.29 11.52 8.75
N GLY A 57 16.13 12.17 8.69
CA GLY A 57 15.83 13.27 9.60
C GLY A 57 14.49 13.97 9.35
N ILE A 58 14.36 15.18 9.90
CA ILE A 58 13.24 16.09 9.68
C ILE A 58 13.75 17.31 8.93
N LEU A 59 13.08 17.70 7.84
CA LEU A 59 13.35 18.95 7.13
C LEU A 59 12.40 20.05 7.61
N GLY A 60 12.95 21.09 8.22
CA GLY A 60 12.19 22.27 8.65
C GLY A 60 11.97 23.28 7.54
N ARG A 61 11.09 24.26 7.78
CA ARG A 61 10.74 25.30 6.79
C ARG A 61 11.92 26.16 6.32
N SER A 62 12.93 26.32 7.15
CA SER A 62 14.12 27.14 6.90
C SER A 62 15.18 26.43 6.04
N GLY A 63 14.96 25.18 5.63
CA GLY A 63 15.99 24.36 4.97
C GLY A 63 16.95 23.68 5.94
N GLN A 64 16.71 23.80 7.25
CA GLN A 64 17.48 23.09 8.26
C GLN A 64 17.01 21.64 8.38
N VAL A 65 17.97 20.73 8.38
CA VAL A 65 17.73 19.30 8.61
C VAL A 65 18.07 18.99 10.06
N LEU A 66 17.14 18.37 10.76
CA LEU A 66 17.38 17.77 12.07
C LEU A 66 17.67 16.28 11.87
N PRO A 67 18.92 15.80 12.07
CA PRO A 67 19.26 14.40 11.88
C PRO A 67 18.47 13.47 12.81
N ARG A 68 18.22 12.25 12.36
CA ARG A 68 17.49 11.20 13.11
C ARG A 68 18.06 11.01 14.52
N GLU A 69 19.37 10.98 14.66
CA GLU A 69 20.07 10.80 15.95
C GLU A 69 19.73 11.95 16.93
N THR A 70 19.62 13.18 16.41
CA THR A 70 19.24 14.36 17.20
C THR A 70 17.76 14.32 17.57
N VAL A 71 16.88 13.87 16.68
CA VAL A 71 15.44 13.69 16.97
C VAL A 71 15.25 12.69 18.12
N MET A 72 15.95 11.56 18.06
CA MET A 72 15.86 10.50 19.08
C MET A 72 16.33 10.95 20.46
N THR A 73 17.46 11.65 20.52
CA THR A 73 18.05 12.11 21.78
C THR A 73 17.26 13.24 22.43
N SER A 74 16.67 14.13 21.63
CA SER A 74 15.97 15.32 22.12
C SER A 74 14.55 15.06 22.64
N ARG A 75 13.94 13.90 22.36
CA ARG A 75 12.54 13.54 22.72
C ARG A 75 11.48 14.55 22.24
N VAL A 76 11.82 15.47 21.32
CA VAL A 76 10.96 16.56 20.84
C VAL A 76 9.66 16.06 20.19
N MET A 77 9.62 14.78 19.79
CA MET A 77 8.47 14.15 19.13
C MET A 77 7.76 13.07 19.97
N ARG A 78 8.08 12.89 21.27
CA ARG A 78 7.31 11.95 22.11
C ARG A 78 5.95 12.57 22.42
N LYS A 79 4.86 11.99 21.87
CA LYS A 79 3.49 12.26 22.36
C LYS A 79 3.49 12.15 23.91
N PRO A 80 2.88 13.10 24.65
CA PRO A 80 2.77 12.98 26.09
C PRO A 80 2.14 11.62 26.45
N ARG A 81 2.68 10.92 27.45
CA ARG A 81 1.99 9.74 27.99
C ARG A 81 0.63 10.20 28.53
N PRO A 82 -0.50 9.57 28.16
CA PRO A 82 -1.77 9.90 28.77
C PRO A 82 -1.66 9.64 30.28
N THR A 83 -1.98 10.64 31.08
CA THR A 83 -2.16 10.50 32.52
C THR A 83 -3.35 9.58 32.79
N GLU A 84 -3.28 8.73 33.82
CA GLU A 84 -4.29 7.69 34.14
C GLU A 84 -5.73 8.22 34.26
N GLU A 85 -5.94 9.53 34.42
CA GLU A 85 -7.25 10.18 34.53
C GLU A 85 -7.87 10.63 33.19
N GLN A 86 -7.20 10.46 32.05
CA GLN A 86 -7.75 10.79 30.71
C GLN A 86 -7.97 9.53 29.87
N GLN A 87 -8.82 8.62 30.35
CA GLN A 87 -9.40 7.54 29.54
C GLN A 87 -10.60 8.04 28.73
N ILE A 88 -10.39 9.06 27.89
CA ILE A 88 -11.27 9.29 26.75
C ILE A 88 -10.71 8.38 25.65
N PRO A 89 -11.51 7.49 25.02
CA PRO A 89 -11.02 6.73 23.88
C PRO A 89 -10.48 7.73 22.85
N PRO A 90 -9.26 7.53 22.33
CA PRO A 90 -8.68 8.47 21.38
C PRO A 90 -9.68 8.68 20.23
N THR A 91 -9.99 9.94 19.95
CA THR A 91 -10.71 10.30 18.73
C THR A 91 -9.84 9.87 17.55
N PRO A 92 -10.40 9.22 16.51
CA PRO A 92 -9.64 8.73 15.35
C PRO A 92 -8.82 9.81 14.62
N ASP A 93 -9.10 11.10 14.88
CA ASP A 93 -8.54 12.25 14.17
C ASP A 93 -7.23 12.80 14.78
N ASP A 94 -6.80 12.36 15.99
CA ASP A 94 -5.57 12.88 16.64
C ASP A 94 -4.30 12.02 16.38
N ASP A 95 -4.46 10.91 15.67
CA ASP A 95 -3.38 10.07 15.16
C ASP A 95 -3.20 10.33 13.65
N ASP A 96 -2.57 11.47 13.34
CA ASP A 96 -2.00 11.79 12.02
C ASP A 96 -0.79 10.86 11.74
N ASP A 97 -1.06 9.55 11.76
CA ASP A 97 -0.18 8.39 11.74
C ASP A 97 0.22 7.98 10.31
N ASP A 98 0.34 8.96 9.40
CA ASP A 98 1.04 8.75 8.14
C ASP A 98 2.52 8.47 8.47
N ASN A 99 2.84 7.17 8.48
CA ASN A 99 3.80 6.55 9.38
C ASN A 99 5.29 6.77 9.03
N PHE A 100 5.64 7.89 8.40
CA PHE A 100 7.01 8.24 8.09
C PHE A 100 7.80 8.67 9.33
N PHE A 101 7.12 9.11 10.39
CA PHE A 101 7.76 9.38 11.68
C PHE A 101 8.36 8.13 12.35
N ARG A 102 7.89 6.91 12.02
CA ARG A 102 8.56 5.67 12.46
C ARG A 102 9.97 5.52 11.93
N MET A 103 10.31 6.20 10.83
CA MET A 103 11.69 6.35 10.39
C MET A 103 12.59 6.95 11.50
N LEU A 104 12.01 7.71 12.43
CA LEU A 104 12.68 8.46 13.48
C LEU A 104 12.54 7.82 14.86
N GLU A 105 11.78 6.72 14.99
CA GLU A 105 11.57 6.02 16.25
C GLU A 105 12.68 5.03 16.53
N GLY A 106 13.22 5.02 17.76
CA GLY A 106 14.09 3.96 18.32
C GLY A 106 15.42 3.69 17.61
N GLU A 107 16.49 3.45 18.37
CA GLU A 107 17.77 3.00 17.79
C GLU A 107 17.65 1.61 17.13
N GLU A 108 16.68 0.79 17.55
CA GLU A 108 16.45 -0.57 17.05
C GLU A 108 15.60 -0.63 15.76
N THR A 109 14.93 0.46 15.36
CA THR A 109 14.07 0.43 14.16
C THR A 109 14.92 0.39 12.89
N VAL A 110 14.95 -0.78 12.25
CA VAL A 110 15.66 -1.00 11.00
C VAL A 110 14.73 -0.71 9.82
N LEU A 111 15.14 0.25 8.99
CA LEU A 111 14.44 0.60 7.76
C LEU A 111 14.93 -0.30 6.64
N ARG A 112 14.01 -0.99 5.99
CA ARG A 112 14.31 -1.90 4.88
C ARG A 112 13.53 -1.49 3.64
N THR A 113 14.11 -1.73 2.48
CA THR A 113 13.43 -1.58 1.18
C THR A 113 13.80 -2.75 0.29
N GLY A 114 13.11 -2.90 -0.84
CA GLY A 114 13.39 -3.97 -1.79
C GLY A 114 14.80 -3.85 -2.37
N ALA A 115 15.46 -4.99 -2.58
CA ALA A 115 16.84 -5.03 -3.06
C ALA A 115 17.06 -4.40 -4.44
N ASN A 116 15.99 -4.20 -5.22
CA ASN A 116 15.97 -3.45 -6.48
C ASN A 116 14.70 -2.58 -6.53
N GLY A 117 14.40 -1.92 -5.40
CA GLY A 117 13.13 -1.24 -5.16
C GLY A 117 12.03 -2.18 -4.69
N VAL A 118 10.99 -1.61 -4.07
CA VAL A 118 9.94 -2.36 -3.37
C VAL A 118 9.02 -3.12 -4.32
N GLY A 119 8.82 -2.62 -5.54
CA GLY A 119 7.88 -3.15 -6.53
C GLY A 119 8.19 -4.57 -6.99
N GLY A 120 9.47 -4.94 -7.02
CA GLY A 120 9.89 -6.29 -7.38
C GLY A 120 9.77 -7.31 -6.25
N LEU A 121 9.38 -6.90 -5.03
CA LEU A 121 9.39 -7.77 -3.85
C LEU A 121 8.47 -8.98 -4.01
N CYS A 122 7.21 -8.76 -4.40
CA CYS A 122 6.22 -9.82 -4.54
C CYS A 122 6.60 -10.83 -5.65
N GLU A 123 7.08 -10.34 -6.79
CA GLU A 123 7.55 -11.18 -7.89
C GLU A 123 8.78 -12.00 -7.46
N ALA A 124 9.73 -11.40 -6.75
CA ALA A 124 10.92 -12.08 -6.26
C ALA A 124 10.60 -13.14 -5.19
N ILE A 125 9.58 -12.92 -4.36
CA ILE A 125 9.04 -13.93 -3.44
C ILE A 125 8.48 -15.11 -4.26
N CYS A 126 7.62 -14.84 -5.24
CA CYS A 126 6.98 -15.87 -6.06
C CYS A 126 8.00 -16.67 -6.88
N ALA A 127 9.02 -16.01 -7.43
CA ALA A 127 10.10 -16.67 -8.18
C ALA A 127 10.95 -17.64 -7.34
N ARG A 128 10.87 -17.54 -6.01
CA ARG A 128 11.57 -18.44 -5.06
C ARG A 128 10.69 -19.57 -4.53
N THR A 129 9.44 -19.63 -4.97
CA THR A 129 8.50 -20.70 -4.62
C THR A 129 8.11 -21.48 -5.87
N SER A 130 7.38 -22.57 -5.67
CA SER A 130 6.73 -23.31 -6.76
C SER A 130 5.29 -22.84 -7.00
N VAL A 131 4.94 -21.64 -6.53
CA VAL A 131 3.57 -21.10 -6.67
C VAL A 131 3.36 -20.64 -8.11
N GLU A 132 2.31 -21.13 -8.75
CA GLU A 132 1.88 -20.62 -10.05
C GLU A 132 1.30 -19.21 -9.88
N CYS A 133 1.81 -18.26 -10.67
CA CYS A 133 1.35 -16.87 -10.65
C CYS A 133 0.77 -16.50 -12.01
N ILE A 134 -0.49 -16.06 -12.01
CA ILE A 134 -1.19 -15.62 -13.21
C ILE A 134 -1.30 -14.10 -13.19
N TYR A 135 -0.50 -13.45 -14.03
CA TYR A 135 -0.47 -12.00 -14.18
C TYR A 135 -1.39 -11.54 -15.30
N GLY A 136 -1.85 -10.28 -15.22
CA GLY A 136 -2.67 -9.69 -16.28
C GLY A 136 -4.08 -10.27 -16.36
N ALA A 137 -4.60 -10.86 -15.28
CA ALA A 137 -5.97 -11.33 -15.17
C ALA A 137 -6.71 -10.54 -14.07
N ASN A 138 -7.93 -10.13 -14.34
CA ASN A 138 -8.82 -9.53 -13.34
C ASN A 138 -9.87 -10.55 -12.93
N VAL A 139 -9.93 -10.90 -11.65
CA VAL A 139 -10.97 -11.80 -11.11
C VAL A 139 -12.31 -11.07 -11.20
N THR A 140 -13.27 -11.68 -11.88
CA THR A 140 -14.61 -11.10 -12.12
C THR A 140 -15.67 -11.75 -11.25
N SER A 141 -15.50 -13.01 -10.87
CA SER A 141 -16.36 -13.66 -9.89
C SER A 141 -15.67 -14.80 -9.18
N ILE A 142 -16.11 -15.04 -7.95
CA ILE A 142 -15.68 -16.13 -7.08
C ILE A 142 -16.95 -16.74 -6.53
N HIS A 143 -17.13 -18.06 -6.66
CA HIS A 143 -18.30 -18.73 -6.11
C HIS A 143 -17.94 -20.08 -5.50
N LEU A 144 -18.68 -20.44 -4.44
CA LEU A 144 -18.56 -21.70 -3.75
C LEU A 144 -19.62 -22.67 -4.26
N GLU A 145 -19.17 -23.78 -4.83
CA GLU A 145 -19.99 -24.97 -4.98
C GLU A 145 -20.00 -25.71 -3.63
N GLU A 146 -21.15 -25.74 -2.96
CA GLU A 146 -21.22 -26.31 -1.61
C GLU A 146 -20.89 -27.80 -1.59
N GLY A 147 -20.05 -28.17 -0.63
CA GLY A 147 -19.72 -29.57 -0.35
C GLY A 147 -20.90 -30.31 0.28
N ARG A 148 -20.82 -31.65 0.27
CA ARG A 148 -21.74 -32.48 1.07
C ARG A 148 -21.33 -32.41 2.55
N MET A 149 -22.26 -32.72 3.46
CA MET A 149 -21.99 -32.81 4.90
C MET A 149 -20.66 -33.51 5.21
N GLY A 150 -19.75 -32.80 5.88
CA GLY A 150 -18.42 -33.31 6.27
C GLY A 150 -17.28 -33.07 5.27
N PHE A 151 -17.55 -32.47 4.09
CA PHE A 151 -16.53 -32.13 3.10
C PHE A 151 -16.56 -30.63 2.79
N LEU A 152 -15.38 -30.03 2.59
CA LEU A 152 -15.27 -28.66 2.09
C LEU A 152 -15.92 -28.54 0.71
N GLY A 153 -16.52 -27.37 0.45
CA GLY A 153 -16.98 -27.03 -0.88
C GLY A 153 -15.82 -26.74 -1.83
N LYS A 154 -16.17 -26.57 -3.11
CA LYS A 154 -15.22 -26.31 -4.20
C LYS A 154 -15.37 -24.89 -4.69
N TRP A 155 -14.28 -24.12 -4.66
CA TRP A 155 -14.23 -22.74 -5.11
C TRP A 155 -13.94 -22.65 -6.60
N HIS A 156 -14.76 -21.90 -7.30
CA HIS A 156 -14.57 -21.60 -8.72
C HIS A 156 -14.26 -20.12 -8.89
N VAL A 157 -13.16 -19.81 -9.57
CA VAL A 157 -12.68 -18.44 -9.80
C VAL A 157 -12.75 -18.14 -11.28
N ASN A 158 -13.56 -17.14 -11.65
CA ASN A 158 -13.58 -16.62 -13.01
C ASN A 158 -12.75 -15.35 -13.08
N ALA A 159 -11.93 -15.24 -14.11
CA ALA A 159 -11.18 -14.04 -14.40
C ALA A 159 -11.26 -13.70 -15.89
N VAL A 160 -10.91 -12.47 -16.23
CA VAL A 160 -10.77 -12.02 -17.62
C VAL A 160 -9.40 -11.41 -17.83
N PRO A 161 -8.77 -11.58 -19.02
CA PRO A 161 -7.54 -10.88 -19.33
C PRO A 161 -7.71 -9.36 -19.21
N ILE A 162 -6.73 -8.71 -18.60
CA ILE A 162 -6.63 -7.25 -18.58
C ILE A 162 -6.18 -6.82 -19.97
N THR A 163 -7.09 -6.24 -20.74
CA THR A 163 -6.75 -5.58 -22.00
C THR A 163 -5.99 -4.29 -21.70
N ARG A 164 -4.66 -4.39 -21.65
CA ARG A 164 -3.80 -3.20 -21.63
C ARG A 164 -3.88 -2.52 -23.00
N THR A 165 -4.45 -1.31 -23.04
CA THR A 165 -4.22 -0.37 -24.14
C THR A 165 -2.82 0.23 -23.98
N THR A 166 -1.77 -0.58 -24.11
CA THR A 166 -0.40 -0.06 -24.16
C THR A 166 0.03 0.07 -25.62
N SER A 167 0.55 1.24 -25.97
CA SER A 167 1.12 1.58 -27.28
C SER A 167 2.47 0.91 -27.57
N ASP A 168 2.98 0.03 -26.69
CA ASP A 168 4.21 -0.73 -26.94
C ASP A 168 3.89 -2.16 -27.44
N PRO A 169 4.07 -2.43 -28.74
CA PRO A 169 3.82 -3.75 -29.34
C PRO A 169 4.83 -4.83 -28.94
N ARG A 170 5.85 -4.52 -28.12
CA ARG A 170 6.88 -5.49 -27.67
C ARG A 170 6.56 -6.17 -26.34
N THR A 171 5.49 -5.78 -25.65
CA THR A 171 5.01 -6.43 -24.41
C THR A 171 3.70 -7.18 -24.64
N ILE A 172 3.67 -8.08 -25.62
CA ILE A 172 2.61 -9.09 -25.70
C ILE A 172 2.89 -10.10 -24.58
N SER A 173 2.44 -9.80 -23.38
CA SER A 173 2.30 -10.84 -22.35
C SER A 173 1.31 -11.86 -22.90
N PRO A 174 1.63 -13.16 -22.91
CA PRO A 174 0.69 -14.17 -23.36
C PRO A 174 -0.63 -14.00 -22.61
N THR A 175 -1.76 -14.14 -23.31
CA THR A 175 -3.08 -14.13 -22.67
C THR A 175 -3.04 -15.10 -21.49
N PRO A 176 -3.36 -14.66 -20.27
CA PRO A 176 -3.25 -15.52 -19.09
C PRO A 176 -4.13 -16.76 -19.30
N THR A 177 -3.57 -17.94 -19.06
CA THR A 177 -4.35 -19.17 -18.99
C THR A 177 -4.98 -19.20 -17.60
N ILE A 178 -6.31 -19.13 -17.56
CA ILE A 178 -7.08 -19.05 -16.32
C ILE A 178 -7.50 -20.47 -15.94
N PRO A 179 -7.16 -20.96 -14.73
CA PRO A 179 -7.55 -22.27 -14.26
C PRO A 179 -9.07 -22.41 -14.27
N THR A 180 -9.55 -23.51 -14.85
CA THR A 180 -10.98 -23.87 -14.84
C THR A 180 -11.30 -24.89 -13.76
N GLU A 181 -10.27 -25.52 -13.18
CA GLU A 181 -10.42 -26.49 -12.11
C GLU A 181 -10.76 -25.79 -10.79
N PRO A 182 -11.62 -26.38 -9.96
CA PRO A 182 -11.98 -25.80 -8.68
C PRO A 182 -10.86 -25.92 -7.64
N PHE A 183 -10.86 -25.00 -6.68
CA PHE A 183 -9.96 -24.95 -5.53
C PHE A 183 -10.62 -25.47 -4.25
N ASP A 184 -9.86 -26.09 -3.36
CA ASP A 184 -10.34 -26.54 -2.04
C ASP A 184 -10.54 -25.42 -1.04
N ALA A 185 -9.77 -24.34 -1.20
CA ALA A 185 -9.82 -23.17 -0.34
C ALA A 185 -9.45 -21.91 -1.13
N ILE A 186 -9.89 -20.76 -0.62
CA ILE A 186 -9.53 -19.46 -1.18
C ILE A 186 -9.01 -18.52 -0.09
N VAL A 187 -7.95 -17.79 -0.41
CA VAL A 187 -7.41 -16.73 0.45
C VAL A 187 -7.60 -15.40 -0.27
N LEU A 188 -8.42 -14.53 0.31
CA LEU A 188 -8.66 -13.18 -0.20
C LEU A 188 -7.60 -12.25 0.39
N SER A 189 -6.62 -11.86 -0.43
CA SER A 189 -5.51 -10.98 -0.06
C SER A 189 -5.46 -9.69 -0.90
N ASN A 190 -6.64 -9.17 -1.25
CA ASN A 190 -6.77 -7.99 -2.09
C ASN A 190 -6.57 -6.69 -1.28
N HIS A 191 -6.48 -5.56 -1.96
CA HIS A 191 -6.27 -4.26 -1.30
C HIS A 191 -7.58 -3.54 -0.91
N ASP A 192 -8.72 -4.01 -1.43
CA ASP A 192 -10.04 -3.42 -1.18
C ASP A 192 -10.91 -4.41 -0.38
N PRO A 193 -11.21 -4.12 0.89
CA PRO A 193 -12.00 -5.01 1.75
C PRO A 193 -13.41 -5.32 1.20
N SER A 194 -13.93 -4.50 0.28
CA SER A 194 -15.28 -4.64 -0.28
C SER A 194 -15.52 -6.01 -0.93
N LEU A 195 -14.53 -6.55 -1.64
CA LEU A 195 -14.65 -7.88 -2.26
C LEU A 195 -14.88 -8.98 -1.22
N ALA A 196 -14.13 -8.94 -0.11
CA ALA A 196 -14.29 -9.89 0.98
C ALA A 196 -15.67 -9.73 1.63
N ALA A 197 -16.11 -8.49 1.86
CA ALA A 197 -17.45 -8.19 2.37
C ALA A 197 -18.54 -8.78 1.47
N ASP A 198 -18.48 -8.56 0.16
CA ASP A 198 -19.51 -9.01 -0.78
C ASP A 198 -19.57 -10.53 -0.90
N ILE A 199 -18.40 -11.20 -0.91
CA ILE A 199 -18.33 -12.66 -0.93
C ILE A 199 -18.94 -13.25 0.35
N ILE A 200 -18.53 -12.74 1.52
CA ILE A 200 -19.03 -13.25 2.82
C ILE A 200 -20.54 -12.98 2.96
N ASP A 201 -21.02 -11.80 2.60
CA ASP A 201 -22.45 -11.46 2.62
C ASP A 201 -23.26 -12.36 1.67
N GLY A 202 -22.72 -12.67 0.49
CA GLY A 202 -23.29 -13.62 -0.45
C GLY A 202 -23.42 -15.04 0.14
N LEU A 203 -22.36 -15.53 0.78
CA LEU A 203 -22.35 -16.83 1.45
C LEU A 203 -23.34 -16.87 2.63
N LEU A 204 -23.41 -15.79 3.42
CA LEU A 204 -24.38 -15.69 4.52
C LEU A 204 -25.83 -15.83 4.05
N LYS A 205 -26.15 -15.38 2.84
CA LYS A 205 -27.51 -15.46 2.27
C LYS A 205 -27.83 -16.80 1.62
N THR A 206 -26.82 -17.43 1.01
CA THR A 206 -27.02 -18.58 0.12
C THR A 206 -26.61 -19.91 0.75
N SER A 207 -25.68 -19.89 1.70
CA SER A 207 -25.05 -21.11 2.18
C SER A 207 -25.96 -21.93 3.10
N ARG A 208 -25.98 -23.24 2.85
CA ARG A 208 -26.64 -24.27 3.66
C ARG A 208 -25.69 -24.90 4.68
N VAL A 209 -24.39 -24.59 4.62
CA VAL A 209 -23.39 -25.07 5.56
C VAL A 209 -23.77 -24.58 6.97
N ALA A 210 -24.37 -25.49 7.74
CA ALA A 210 -24.94 -25.21 9.03
C ALA A 210 -23.82 -24.97 10.06
N THR A 211 -24.02 -23.93 10.88
CA THR A 211 -23.33 -23.68 12.15
C THR A 211 -21.80 -23.53 12.04
N LEU A 212 -21.36 -22.30 11.83
CA LEU A 212 -20.08 -21.83 12.38
C LEU A 212 -20.17 -21.98 13.92
N GLY A 213 -19.86 -23.12 14.51
CA GLY A 213 -20.00 -23.29 15.96
C GLY A 213 -19.79 -24.73 16.41
N GLY A 214 -18.65 -24.99 17.03
CA GLY A 214 -18.41 -26.23 17.76
C GLY A 214 -19.47 -26.44 18.83
N GLY A 215 -19.90 -27.70 19.00
CA GLY A 215 -20.97 -28.08 19.91
C GLY A 215 -20.72 -27.66 21.36
N GLY A 216 -21.59 -26.79 21.86
CA GLY A 216 -21.66 -26.39 23.27
C GLY A 216 -22.93 -25.59 23.52
N VAL A 217 -23.75 -26.04 24.46
CA VAL A 217 -25.05 -25.47 24.81
C VAL A 217 -24.91 -23.95 25.09
N GLY A 218 -25.56 -23.12 24.26
CA GLY A 218 -25.66 -21.66 24.47
C GLY A 218 -25.28 -20.75 23.28
N HIS A 219 -24.72 -21.28 22.18
CA HIS A 219 -24.25 -20.41 21.08
C HIS A 219 -25.25 -20.31 19.92
N GLN A 220 -26.08 -19.28 19.99
CA GLN A 220 -26.91 -18.81 18.89
C GLN A 220 -26.40 -17.54 18.13
N PRO A 221 -25.11 -17.07 18.12
CA PRO A 221 -24.79 -15.79 17.44
C PRO A 221 -23.83 -15.82 16.22
N THR A 222 -23.58 -16.93 15.52
CA THR A 222 -22.50 -16.91 14.52
C THR A 222 -22.85 -16.24 13.20
N ARG A 223 -24.13 -16.16 12.80
CA ARG A 223 -24.50 -15.38 11.61
C ARG A 223 -24.40 -13.88 11.88
N GLU A 224 -24.83 -13.44 13.06
CA GLU A 224 -24.82 -12.05 13.48
C GLU A 224 -23.39 -11.51 13.60
N VAL A 225 -22.48 -12.28 14.20
CA VAL A 225 -21.06 -11.90 14.31
C VAL A 225 -20.42 -11.77 12.92
N VAL A 226 -20.70 -12.70 12.00
CA VAL A 226 -20.17 -12.62 10.63
C VAL A 226 -20.76 -11.42 9.88
N ALA A 227 -22.06 -11.14 10.07
CA ALA A 227 -22.70 -9.97 9.47
C ALA A 227 -22.11 -8.65 10.02
N GLN A 228 -21.79 -8.59 11.31
CA GLN A 228 -21.06 -7.46 11.90
C GLN A 228 -19.67 -7.30 11.28
N PHE A 229 -18.95 -8.40 11.06
CA PHE A 229 -17.66 -8.37 10.40
C PHE A 229 -17.74 -7.89 8.93
N VAL A 230 -18.79 -8.29 8.19
CA VAL A 230 -19.07 -7.73 6.85
C VAL A 230 -19.21 -6.21 6.91
N GLU A 231 -19.92 -5.69 7.91
CA GLU A 231 -20.08 -4.24 8.06
C GLU A 231 -18.76 -3.56 8.42
N GLN A 232 -17.92 -4.18 9.26
CA GLN A 232 -16.57 -3.69 9.56
C GLN A 232 -15.69 -3.62 8.30
N LEU A 233 -15.75 -4.63 7.42
CA LEU A 233 -15.04 -4.60 6.14
C LEU A 233 -15.54 -3.45 5.25
N ARG A 234 -16.86 -3.22 5.18
CA ARG A 234 -17.44 -2.10 4.42
C ARG A 234 -17.04 -0.75 4.98
N MET A 235 -17.03 -0.61 6.31
CA MET A 235 -16.54 0.59 6.97
C MET A 235 -15.05 0.83 6.69
N ALA A 236 -14.22 -0.21 6.76
CA ALA A 236 -12.81 -0.12 6.41
C ALA A 236 -12.64 0.33 4.95
N ALA A 237 -13.35 -0.27 4.00
CA ALA A 237 -13.32 0.15 2.60
C ALA A 237 -13.80 1.60 2.38
N ALA A 238 -14.83 2.03 3.10
CA ALA A 238 -15.34 3.40 3.04
C ALA A 238 -14.35 4.43 3.63
N SER A 239 -13.47 4.01 4.53
CA SER A 239 -12.41 4.83 5.12
C SER A 239 -11.15 4.95 4.25
N ARG A 240 -11.19 4.47 3.01
CA ARG A 240 -10.03 4.55 2.10
C ARG A 240 -9.60 6.00 1.90
N ARG A 241 -8.29 6.20 1.92
CA ARG A 241 -7.68 7.50 1.68
C ARG A 241 -6.68 7.42 0.55
N SER A 242 -6.63 8.49 -0.25
CA SER A 242 -5.68 8.59 -1.34
C SER A 242 -4.38 9.25 -0.91
N LEU A 243 -3.30 8.99 -1.66
CA LEU A 243 -2.05 9.72 -1.58
C LEU A 243 -1.48 9.93 -2.99
N PHE A 244 -0.62 10.93 -3.13
CA PHE A 244 0.11 11.20 -4.36
C PHE A 244 1.60 10.97 -4.15
N SER A 245 2.23 10.36 -5.15
CA SER A 245 3.69 10.23 -5.23
C SER A 245 4.21 11.00 -6.42
N LEU A 246 5.07 11.99 -6.17
CA LEU A 246 5.80 12.74 -7.19
C LEU A 246 7.19 12.12 -7.36
N MET A 247 7.48 11.64 -8.56
CA MET A 247 8.75 11.01 -8.94
C MET A 247 9.54 11.98 -9.80
N ILE A 248 10.81 12.20 -9.46
CA ILE A 248 11.65 13.27 -10.04
C ILE A 248 13.03 12.70 -10.36
N ALA A 249 13.55 12.96 -11.55
CA ALA A 249 14.93 12.62 -11.90
C ALA A 249 15.73 13.83 -12.36
N TYR A 250 17.00 13.84 -11.96
CA TYR A 250 18.02 14.82 -12.34
C TYR A 250 19.12 14.17 -13.17
N ASP A 251 19.75 14.96 -14.04
CA ASP A 251 20.87 14.52 -14.89
C ASP A 251 22.21 14.38 -14.14
N ARG A 252 22.24 14.86 -12.90
CA ARG A 252 23.38 14.78 -11.98
C ARG A 252 22.91 14.45 -10.56
N PRO A 253 23.82 13.99 -9.67
CA PRO A 253 23.51 13.89 -8.24
C PRO A 253 23.38 15.27 -7.60
N LEU A 254 22.44 15.42 -6.66
CA LEU A 254 22.24 16.65 -5.89
C LEU A 254 23.11 16.64 -4.62
N HIS A 255 24.43 16.78 -4.79
CA HIS A 255 25.42 16.74 -3.69
C HIS A 255 25.19 17.81 -2.61
N GLU A 256 24.51 18.89 -2.95
CA GLU A 256 24.11 19.97 -2.04
C GLU A 256 23.14 19.48 -0.95
N VAL A 257 22.38 18.42 -1.23
CA VAL A 257 21.37 17.88 -0.33
C VAL A 257 21.99 16.82 0.60
N ALA A 258 21.99 17.11 1.89
CA ALA A 258 22.70 16.34 2.90
C ALA A 258 21.87 15.23 3.58
N PHE A 259 20.80 14.76 2.94
CA PHE A 259 19.95 13.67 3.44
C PHE A 259 19.53 12.72 2.32
N ASP A 260 19.06 11.54 2.70
CA ASP A 260 18.55 10.51 1.79
C ASP A 260 17.06 10.21 2.03
N GLY A 261 16.54 10.48 3.23
CA GLY A 261 15.10 10.44 3.51
C GLY A 261 14.71 11.40 4.63
N VAL A 262 13.67 12.19 4.45
CA VAL A 262 13.22 13.17 5.47
C VAL A 262 11.71 13.29 5.53
N SER A 263 11.18 13.42 6.74
CA SER A 263 9.82 13.94 6.96
C SER A 263 9.85 15.46 6.89
N LEU A 264 8.89 16.06 6.20
CA LEU A 264 8.79 17.52 6.03
C LEU A 264 7.92 18.12 7.12
N HIS A 265 8.51 18.98 7.95
CA HIS A 265 7.77 19.66 8.99
C HIS A 265 7.22 21.01 8.49
N GLY A 266 5.92 21.20 8.68
CA GLY A 266 5.21 22.43 8.32
C GLY A 266 4.98 22.61 6.82
N SER A 267 4.92 21.50 6.07
CA SER A 267 4.36 21.44 4.73
C SER A 267 2.99 20.78 4.79
N ASP A 268 1.98 21.43 4.23
CA ASP A 268 0.66 20.83 4.07
C ASP A 268 0.56 20.06 2.75
N ILE A 269 1.63 20.01 1.94
CA ILE A 269 1.64 19.43 0.58
C ILE A 269 2.42 18.12 0.55
N ILE A 270 3.68 18.14 1.00
CA ILE A 270 4.57 16.97 0.98
C ILE A 270 4.87 16.58 2.42
N HIS A 271 4.61 15.32 2.77
CA HIS A 271 4.93 14.80 4.10
C HIS A 271 6.31 14.13 4.13
N PHE A 272 6.75 13.48 3.05
CA PHE A 272 8.00 12.72 3.02
C PHE A 272 8.75 12.85 1.71
N LEU A 273 10.08 12.87 1.78
CA LEU A 273 10.99 12.80 0.65
C LEU A 273 11.93 11.61 0.80
N ALA A 274 12.12 10.86 -0.29
CA ALA A 274 13.12 9.80 -0.41
C ALA A 274 14.00 10.03 -1.64
N ARG A 275 15.30 9.87 -1.45
CA ARG A 275 16.27 9.72 -2.53
C ARG A 275 16.31 8.26 -2.96
N ASP A 276 15.55 7.90 -3.99
CA ASP A 276 15.50 6.53 -4.50
C ASP A 276 16.88 6.01 -4.87
N SER A 277 17.75 6.84 -5.47
CA SER A 277 19.10 6.42 -5.83
C SER A 277 20.02 6.10 -4.65
N SER A 278 19.62 6.39 -3.41
CA SER A 278 20.34 5.96 -2.20
C SER A 278 19.89 4.58 -1.69
N LYS A 279 18.78 4.05 -2.21
CA LYS A 279 18.24 2.76 -1.78
C LYS A 279 19.08 1.62 -2.36
N PRO A 280 19.22 0.49 -1.63
CA PRO A 280 19.91 -0.69 -2.13
C PRO A 280 19.44 -1.11 -3.53
N GLY A 281 20.39 -1.33 -4.44
CA GLY A 281 20.15 -1.75 -5.83
C GLY A 281 19.55 -0.69 -6.76
N LEU A 282 19.15 0.47 -6.25
CA LEU A 282 18.67 1.60 -7.08
C LEU A 282 19.74 2.67 -7.35
N GLY A 283 20.96 2.46 -6.84
CA GLY A 283 22.13 3.27 -7.17
C GLY A 283 22.42 3.25 -8.68
N ARG A 284 22.80 4.41 -9.23
CA ARG A 284 22.94 4.59 -10.67
C ARG A 284 24.38 4.84 -11.09
N SER A 285 24.83 4.15 -12.15
CA SER A 285 26.16 4.33 -12.74
C SER A 285 26.20 5.41 -13.84
N ASP A 286 25.04 5.87 -14.30
CA ASP A 286 24.90 6.85 -15.38
C ASP A 286 24.98 8.32 -14.91
N GLY A 287 25.23 8.53 -13.61
CA GLY A 287 25.33 9.83 -12.97
C GLY A 287 24.00 10.51 -12.67
N ARG A 288 22.86 9.90 -13.01
CA ARG A 288 21.54 10.46 -12.69
C ARG A 288 21.14 10.17 -11.25
N GLU A 289 20.18 10.94 -10.75
CA GLU A 289 19.61 10.76 -9.42
C GLU A 289 18.09 10.82 -9.45
N CYS A 290 17.44 9.88 -8.77
CA CYS A 290 16.00 9.73 -8.67
C CYS A 290 15.51 10.03 -7.24
N TRP A 291 14.38 10.71 -7.15
CA TRP A 291 13.69 11.08 -5.91
C TRP A 291 12.21 10.76 -6.01
N THR A 292 11.62 10.42 -4.87
CA THR A 292 10.17 10.33 -4.68
C THR A 292 9.75 11.22 -3.51
N ALA A 293 8.74 12.05 -3.75
CA ALA A 293 8.06 12.86 -2.75
C ALA A 293 6.64 12.31 -2.54
N VAL A 294 6.26 12.06 -1.29
CA VAL A 294 4.93 11.56 -0.92
C VAL A 294 4.13 12.70 -0.34
N SER A 295 2.91 12.88 -0.82
CA SER A 295 2.02 13.94 -0.34
C SER A 295 1.64 13.75 1.13
N SER A 296 1.15 14.82 1.75
CA SER A 296 0.40 14.72 3.01
C SER A 296 -1.02 14.20 2.74
N GLN A 297 -1.68 13.68 3.79
CA GLN A 297 -3.11 13.37 3.71
C GLN A 297 -3.98 14.62 3.45
N PRO A 298 -3.80 15.77 4.13
CA PRO A 298 -4.60 16.97 3.86
C PRO A 298 -4.52 17.46 2.41
N PHE A 299 -3.35 17.33 1.77
CA PHE A 299 -3.21 17.67 0.35
C PHE A 299 -3.98 16.72 -0.55
N ALA A 300 -3.89 15.42 -0.28
CA ALA A 300 -4.59 14.42 -1.07
C ALA A 300 -6.11 14.57 -0.94
N ASP A 301 -6.61 14.83 0.27
CA ASP A 301 -8.04 15.10 0.52
C ASP A 301 -8.52 16.36 -0.22
N TRP A 302 -7.72 17.42 -0.18
CA TRP A 302 -8.01 18.65 -0.92
C TRP A 302 -8.04 18.41 -2.43
N MET A 303 -7.08 17.66 -2.97
CA MET A 303 -7.03 17.29 -4.38
C MET A 303 -8.27 16.46 -4.77
N ASP A 304 -8.61 15.44 -3.99
CA ASP A 304 -9.76 14.57 -4.25
C ASP A 304 -11.09 15.34 -4.22
N GLU A 305 -11.24 16.30 -3.31
CA GLU A 305 -12.41 17.18 -3.25
C GLU A 305 -12.50 18.12 -4.46
N GLU A 306 -11.39 18.75 -4.85
CA GLU A 306 -11.34 19.60 -6.05
C GLU A 306 -11.66 18.80 -7.32
N TRP A 307 -11.12 17.58 -7.41
CA TRP A 307 -11.45 16.64 -8.48
C TRP A 307 -12.94 16.29 -8.50
N ARG A 308 -13.51 15.96 -7.34
CA ARG A 308 -14.93 15.64 -7.21
C ARG A 308 -15.79 16.81 -7.67
N ILE A 309 -15.45 18.04 -7.29
CA ILE A 309 -16.14 19.26 -7.71
C ILE A 309 -16.01 19.46 -9.24
N ALA A 310 -14.82 19.28 -9.80
CA ALA A 310 -14.56 19.46 -11.23
C ALA A 310 -15.32 18.45 -12.10
N VAL A 311 -15.34 17.17 -11.69
CA VAL A 311 -16.08 16.10 -12.38
C VAL A 311 -17.59 16.29 -12.23
N ALA A 312 -18.05 16.63 -11.02
CA ALA A 312 -19.46 16.85 -10.72
C ALA A 312 -20.03 18.16 -11.32
N GLY A 313 -19.18 19.09 -11.74
CA GLY A 313 -19.60 20.37 -12.34
C GLY A 313 -20.05 21.43 -11.33
N GLY A 314 -19.60 21.37 -10.08
CA GLY A 314 -19.91 22.36 -9.04
C GLY A 314 -20.13 21.78 -7.64
N ARG A 315 -20.37 22.66 -6.65
CA ARG A 315 -20.72 22.28 -5.27
C ARG A 315 -22.24 22.14 -5.10
N GLY A 316 -22.71 21.10 -4.42
CA GLY A 316 -24.13 20.90 -4.05
C GLY A 316 -24.93 20.00 -5.00
N ASP A 317 -26.27 20.11 -4.95
CA ASP A 317 -27.24 19.22 -5.62
C ASP A 317 -27.18 19.18 -7.15
N VAL A 318 -26.47 20.13 -7.77
CA VAL A 318 -26.22 20.18 -9.21
C VAL A 318 -25.37 18.98 -9.68
N ALA A 319 -24.60 18.38 -8.76
CA ALA A 319 -23.76 17.19 -9.00
C ALA A 319 -24.54 15.91 -9.36
N ARG A 320 -25.81 15.78 -8.96
CA ARG A 320 -26.54 14.50 -9.02
C ARG A 320 -27.07 14.12 -10.40
N ASN A 321 -27.05 15.03 -11.38
CA ASN A 321 -27.72 14.85 -12.68
C ASN A 321 -26.79 14.81 -13.90
N ARG A 322 -25.47 14.70 -13.74
CA ARG A 322 -24.55 14.54 -14.88
C ARG A 322 -24.41 13.06 -15.26
N PRO A 323 -24.44 12.70 -16.56
CA PRO A 323 -24.15 11.34 -16.98
C PRO A 323 -22.74 10.93 -16.53
N SER A 324 -22.60 9.65 -16.16
CA SER A 324 -21.33 9.05 -15.75
C SER A 324 -20.29 9.19 -16.86
N LEU A 325 -19.07 9.61 -16.52
CA LEU A 325 -17.97 9.66 -17.47
C LEU A 325 -17.73 8.27 -18.04
N ASN A 326 -17.43 8.20 -19.34
CA ASN A 326 -16.96 6.97 -19.93
C ASN A 326 -15.51 6.67 -19.49
N LYS A 327 -14.98 5.51 -19.88
CA LYS A 327 -13.64 5.07 -19.48
C LYS A 327 -12.52 6.00 -19.96
N GLU A 328 -12.63 6.54 -21.17
CA GLU A 328 -11.64 7.45 -21.75
C GLU A 328 -11.67 8.82 -21.08
N GLU A 329 -12.86 9.37 -20.83
CA GLU A 329 -13.05 10.63 -20.11
C GLU A 329 -12.52 10.54 -18.68
N THR A 330 -12.78 9.40 -18.00
CA THR A 330 -12.27 9.14 -16.66
C THR A 330 -10.73 9.11 -16.66
N ALA A 331 -10.12 8.41 -17.63
CA ALA A 331 -8.66 8.33 -17.75
C ALA A 331 -8.02 9.69 -18.07
N MET A 332 -8.61 10.44 -19.00
CA MET A 332 -8.12 11.77 -19.37
C MET A 332 -8.16 12.72 -18.19
N ALA A 333 -9.29 12.76 -17.49
CA ALA A 333 -9.42 13.64 -16.36
C ALA A 333 -8.47 13.18 -15.22
N ALA A 334 -8.29 11.87 -14.99
CA ALA A 334 -7.32 11.38 -14.00
C ALA A 334 -5.88 11.85 -14.33
N ALA A 335 -5.49 11.84 -15.61
CA ALA A 335 -4.20 12.36 -16.04
C ALA A 335 -4.06 13.87 -15.80
N VAL A 336 -5.10 14.67 -16.04
CA VAL A 336 -5.12 16.11 -15.70
C VAL A 336 -4.97 16.31 -14.19
N HIS A 337 -5.60 15.46 -13.40
CA HIS A 337 -5.54 15.52 -11.95
C HIS A 337 -4.14 15.19 -11.41
N GLU A 338 -3.51 14.15 -11.94
CA GLU A 338 -2.11 13.82 -11.63
C GLU A 338 -1.16 14.95 -12.08
N GLU A 339 -1.36 15.54 -13.26
CA GLU A 339 -0.53 16.65 -13.74
C GLU A 339 -0.64 17.88 -12.81
N ARG A 340 -1.85 18.16 -12.31
CA ARG A 340 -2.06 19.23 -11.34
C ARG A 340 -1.34 18.96 -10.01
N ALA A 341 -1.40 17.71 -9.52
CA ALA A 341 -0.67 17.30 -8.32
C ALA A 341 0.84 17.45 -8.54
N ARG A 342 1.34 17.05 -9.73
CA ARG A 342 2.74 17.17 -10.12
C ARG A 342 3.22 18.62 -10.04
N GLU A 343 2.48 19.57 -10.62
CA GLU A 343 2.83 21.01 -10.58
C GLU A 343 2.98 21.53 -9.15
N ILE A 344 1.98 21.26 -8.29
CA ILE A 344 1.94 21.79 -6.93
C ILE A 344 3.02 21.16 -6.05
N MET A 345 3.13 19.83 -6.09
CA MET A 345 4.16 19.11 -5.34
C MET A 345 5.56 19.48 -5.81
N MET A 346 5.77 19.70 -7.12
CA MET A 346 7.09 20.14 -7.62
C MET A 346 7.47 21.52 -7.08
N GLY A 347 6.51 22.46 -7.03
CA GLY A 347 6.75 23.78 -6.45
C GLY A 347 7.14 23.72 -4.97
N GLU A 348 6.50 22.85 -4.18
CA GLU A 348 6.89 22.62 -2.79
C GLU A 348 8.28 21.96 -2.70
N PHE A 349 8.55 20.94 -3.51
CA PHE A 349 9.84 20.25 -3.56
C PHE A 349 10.99 21.22 -3.85
N GLU A 350 10.86 22.06 -4.90
CA GLU A 350 11.86 23.06 -5.29
C GLU A 350 12.00 24.17 -4.23
N SER A 351 10.89 24.62 -3.64
CA SER A 351 10.92 25.61 -2.55
C SER A 351 11.74 25.11 -1.35
N ARG A 352 11.56 23.83 -0.98
CA ARG A 352 12.26 23.18 0.13
C ARG A 352 13.71 22.90 -0.22
N LEU A 353 13.98 22.16 -1.30
CA LEU A 353 15.33 21.74 -1.64
C LEU A 353 16.18 22.87 -2.20
N GLY A 354 15.58 23.87 -2.84
CA GLY A 354 16.27 25.06 -3.32
C GLY A 354 17.04 25.80 -2.22
N THR A 355 16.67 25.62 -0.95
CA THR A 355 17.40 26.19 0.20
C THR A 355 18.84 25.67 0.32
N PHE A 356 19.14 24.48 -0.19
CA PHE A 356 20.47 23.88 -0.15
C PHE A 356 21.39 24.39 -1.26
N PHE A 357 20.83 25.04 -2.29
CA PHE A 357 21.58 25.48 -3.46
C PHE A 357 22.01 26.94 -3.33
N PRO A 358 23.26 27.29 -3.69
CA PRO A 358 23.70 28.68 -3.75
C PRO A 358 22.74 29.52 -4.60
N HIS A 359 22.32 30.67 -4.06
CA HIS A 359 21.34 31.57 -4.70
C HIS A 359 20.00 30.90 -5.06
N ARG A 360 19.67 29.76 -4.44
CA ARG A 360 18.51 28.92 -4.80
C ARG A 360 18.50 28.46 -6.26
N ASN A 361 19.68 28.33 -6.86
CA ASN A 361 19.83 27.87 -8.24
C ASN A 361 19.86 26.33 -8.30
N MET A 362 18.70 25.72 -8.05
CA MET A 362 18.53 24.27 -8.16
C MET A 362 18.49 23.86 -9.64
N PRO A 363 19.14 22.75 -10.06
CA PRO A 363 19.04 22.28 -11.44
C PRO A 363 17.60 21.93 -11.80
N SER A 364 17.25 22.01 -13.08
CA SER A 364 15.95 21.56 -13.57
C SER A 364 15.90 20.02 -13.66
N PRO A 365 14.78 19.38 -13.31
CA PRO A 365 14.64 17.95 -13.48
C PRO A 365 14.60 17.58 -14.96
N VAL A 366 15.13 16.41 -15.31
CA VAL A 366 14.99 15.81 -16.65
C VAL A 366 13.72 14.98 -16.79
N PHE A 367 13.08 14.64 -15.67
CA PHE A 367 11.82 13.93 -15.62
C PHE A 367 11.07 14.29 -14.35
N SER A 368 9.75 14.44 -14.45
CA SER A 368 8.85 14.47 -13.30
C SER A 368 7.50 13.88 -13.66
N LYS A 369 6.90 13.12 -12.75
CA LYS A 369 5.54 12.58 -12.88
C LYS A 369 4.90 12.44 -11.50
N ALA A 370 3.61 12.74 -11.37
CA ALA A 370 2.85 12.33 -10.20
C ALA A 370 2.02 11.07 -10.51
N GLN A 371 1.76 10.28 -9.48
CA GLN A 371 0.86 9.14 -9.52
C GLN A 371 -0.09 9.21 -8.32
N ARG A 372 -1.39 9.00 -8.54
CA ARG A 372 -2.39 8.88 -7.49
C ARG A 372 -2.56 7.43 -7.05
N TRP A 373 -2.69 7.23 -5.74
CA TRP A 373 -3.01 5.96 -5.11
C TRP A 373 -4.38 6.07 -4.45
N ASP A 374 -5.44 5.57 -5.08
CA ASP A 374 -6.83 5.74 -4.62
C ASP A 374 -7.13 5.08 -3.26
N ALA A 375 -6.32 4.10 -2.89
CA ALA A 375 -6.48 3.25 -1.70
C ALA A 375 -5.12 3.10 -1.00
N ALA A 376 -4.46 4.23 -0.76
CA ALA A 376 -3.13 4.28 -0.17
C ALA A 376 -3.13 3.87 1.31
N SER A 377 -4.16 4.28 2.06
CA SER A 377 -4.36 3.92 3.47
C SER A 377 -5.86 3.69 3.77
N PHE A 378 -6.13 3.06 4.91
CA PHE A 378 -7.48 2.81 5.45
C PHE A 378 -7.42 2.85 6.97
N ASN A 379 -8.57 3.08 7.62
CA ASN A 379 -8.72 2.78 9.02
C ASN A 379 -8.79 1.26 9.19
N PRO A 380 -7.86 0.64 9.93
CA PRO A 380 -7.86 -0.79 10.10
C PRO A 380 -9.02 -1.23 11.01
N ILE A 381 -9.48 -2.47 10.83
CA ILE A 381 -10.59 -3.03 11.63
C ILE A 381 -10.21 -3.15 13.11
N GLY A 382 -8.92 -3.33 13.43
CA GLY A 382 -8.46 -3.37 14.80
C GLY A 382 -8.47 -4.76 15.42
N LEU A 383 -8.29 -5.83 14.63
CA LEU A 383 -8.14 -7.18 15.18
C LEU A 383 -6.82 -7.28 15.94
N ASP A 384 -6.83 -7.96 17.09
CA ASP A 384 -5.64 -8.14 17.93
C ASP A 384 -4.53 -8.94 17.22
N GLU A 385 -3.33 -8.97 17.80
CA GLU A 385 -2.17 -9.68 17.23
C GLU A 385 -2.39 -11.19 17.08
N ASP A 386 -3.36 -11.76 17.83
CA ASP A 386 -3.79 -13.15 17.73
C ASP A 386 -4.87 -13.35 16.65
N ASN A 387 -5.32 -12.32 15.95
CA ASN A 387 -6.41 -12.36 14.97
C ASN A 387 -6.11 -11.54 13.71
N GLU A 388 -4.83 -11.47 13.29
CA GLU A 388 -4.39 -10.71 12.11
C GLU A 388 -4.96 -11.22 10.77
N ALA A 389 -5.66 -12.37 10.76
CA ALA A 389 -6.46 -12.85 9.63
C ALA A 389 -7.79 -13.41 10.13
N VAL A 390 -8.81 -13.42 9.27
CA VAL A 390 -10.14 -13.96 9.60
C VAL A 390 -10.43 -15.16 8.71
N THR A 391 -10.90 -16.24 9.32
CA THR A 391 -11.14 -17.48 8.61
C THR A 391 -12.52 -18.07 8.84
N PHE A 392 -13.03 -18.71 7.80
CA PHE A 392 -14.32 -19.38 7.74
C PHE A 392 -14.10 -20.81 7.28
N HIS A 393 -13.61 -21.66 8.19
CA HIS A 393 -13.29 -23.06 7.92
C HIS A 393 -14.41 -23.81 7.15
N PRO A 394 -15.71 -23.70 7.51
CA PRO A 394 -16.76 -24.43 6.80
C PRO A 394 -16.92 -24.04 5.33
N TRP A 395 -16.42 -22.86 4.94
CA TRP A 395 -16.38 -22.39 3.55
C TRP A 395 -15.01 -22.56 2.91
N GLY A 396 -13.97 -23.01 3.63
CA GLY A 396 -12.60 -23.01 3.12
C GLY A 396 -12.12 -21.60 2.71
N LEU A 397 -12.56 -20.57 3.43
CA LEU A 397 -12.27 -19.17 3.10
C LEU A 397 -11.39 -18.53 4.17
N ALA A 398 -10.35 -17.82 3.75
CA ALA A 398 -9.59 -16.91 4.60
C ALA A 398 -9.54 -15.51 4.00
N VAL A 399 -9.50 -14.49 4.85
CA VAL A 399 -9.33 -13.09 4.50
C VAL A 399 -8.08 -12.57 5.21
N CYS A 400 -7.19 -11.94 4.45
CA CYS A 400 -5.98 -11.32 4.98
C CYS A 400 -5.67 -9.99 4.28
N GLY A 401 -4.96 -9.12 4.99
CA GLY A 401 -4.61 -7.79 4.51
C GLY A 401 -4.18 -6.88 5.65
N ASP A 402 -3.56 -5.77 5.28
CA ASP A 402 -3.15 -4.71 6.21
C ASP A 402 -4.31 -3.94 6.83
N TYR A 403 -5.52 -4.08 6.30
CA TYR A 403 -6.75 -3.50 6.85
C TYR A 403 -7.34 -4.30 8.03
N LEU A 404 -6.79 -5.47 8.38
CA LEU A 404 -7.31 -6.29 9.48
C LEU A 404 -6.69 -6.00 10.85
N GLY A 405 -5.40 -5.65 10.90
CA GLY A 405 -4.65 -5.55 12.16
C GLY A 405 -5.04 -4.35 13.04
N THR A 406 -4.24 -4.08 14.08
CA THR A 406 -4.45 -2.95 15.00
C THR A 406 -3.78 -1.64 14.56
N ARG A 407 -2.84 -1.69 13.63
CA ARG A 407 -2.02 -0.54 13.22
C ARG A 407 -2.44 -0.04 11.84
N GLN A 408 -2.30 1.26 11.59
CA GLN A 408 -2.49 1.81 10.25
C GLN A 408 -1.57 1.09 9.26
N GLY A 409 -2.17 0.62 8.16
CA GLY A 409 -1.64 -0.45 7.34
C GLY A 409 -0.22 -0.24 6.79
N GLY A 410 0.53 -1.33 6.71
CA GLY A 410 1.90 -1.37 6.21
C GLY A 410 2.25 -2.74 5.62
N LEU A 411 3.41 -2.82 4.95
CA LEU A 411 3.86 -4.07 4.33
C LEU A 411 4.17 -5.16 5.37
N GLN A 412 4.59 -4.79 6.59
CA GLN A 412 4.81 -5.74 7.69
C GLN A 412 3.48 -6.39 8.11
N GLU A 413 2.46 -5.57 8.36
CA GLU A 413 1.13 -6.00 8.79
C GLU A 413 0.46 -6.87 7.71
N ALA A 414 0.57 -6.48 6.43
CA ALA A 414 0.09 -7.30 5.31
C ALA A 414 0.76 -8.68 5.26
N ALA A 415 2.08 -8.74 5.51
CA ALA A 415 2.83 -9.99 5.48
C ALA A 415 2.46 -10.92 6.65
N LEU A 416 2.34 -10.37 7.87
CA LEU A 416 1.94 -11.12 9.06
C LEU A 416 0.51 -11.65 8.94
N SER A 417 -0.42 -10.82 8.46
CA SER A 417 -1.79 -11.23 8.14
C SER A 417 -1.81 -12.39 7.12
N GLY A 418 -1.02 -12.29 6.05
CA GLY A 418 -0.89 -13.35 5.05
C GLY A 418 -0.32 -14.66 5.62
N LEU A 419 0.71 -14.58 6.47
CA LEU A 419 1.27 -15.75 7.16
C LEU A 419 0.26 -16.43 8.07
N ARG A 420 -0.54 -15.64 8.80
CA ARG A 420 -1.59 -16.17 9.66
C ARG A 420 -2.66 -16.91 8.85
N ALA A 421 -3.16 -16.29 7.78
CA ALA A 421 -4.12 -16.94 6.89
C ALA A 421 -3.57 -18.25 6.30
N ALA A 422 -2.29 -18.27 5.88
CA ALA A 422 -1.65 -19.48 5.36
C ALA A 422 -1.57 -20.60 6.42
N SER A 423 -1.18 -20.26 7.66
CA SER A 423 -1.14 -21.21 8.78
C SER A 423 -2.51 -21.85 9.01
N ASP A 424 -3.55 -21.02 9.12
CA ASP A 424 -4.91 -21.50 9.39
C ASP A 424 -5.43 -22.38 8.24
N VAL A 425 -5.29 -21.93 6.99
CA VAL A 425 -5.73 -22.69 5.80
C VAL A 425 -5.00 -24.03 5.69
N SER A 426 -3.69 -24.05 5.94
CA SER A 426 -2.92 -25.30 5.89
C SER A 426 -3.40 -26.32 6.93
N SER A 427 -3.86 -25.86 8.10
CA SER A 427 -4.37 -26.75 9.14
C SER A 427 -5.66 -27.46 8.76
N TRP A 428 -6.45 -26.88 7.83
CA TRP A 428 -7.69 -27.47 7.34
C TRP A 428 -7.42 -28.59 6.34
N LEU A 429 -6.42 -28.38 5.47
CA LEU A 429 -6.12 -29.28 4.35
C LEU A 429 -5.25 -30.48 4.77
N VAL A 430 -4.60 -30.40 5.93
CA VAL A 430 -3.73 -31.46 6.46
C VAL A 430 -4.47 -32.42 7.40
N GLN A 431 -5.72 -32.13 7.79
CA GLN A 431 -6.52 -33.07 8.58
C GLN A 431 -7.09 -34.18 7.66
N PRO A 432 -6.80 -35.47 7.95
CA PRO A 432 -7.13 -36.61 7.09
C PRO A 432 -8.63 -36.95 7.02
#